data_AF-A0A819IRM2-F1
#
_entry.id   AF-A0A819IRM2-F1
#
_cell.length_a   1.000
_cell.length_b   1.000
_cell.length_c   1.000
_cell.angle_alpha   90.00
_cell.angle_beta   90.00
_cell.angle_gamma   90.00
#
_symmetry.space_group_name_H-M   'P 1'
#
loop_
_entity.id
_entity.type
_entity.pdbx_description
1 polymer ?
#
loop_
_entity_poly.entity_id
_entity_poly.type
_entity_poly.pdbx_seq_one_letter_code
_entity_poly.pdbx_strand_id
1 'polypeptide(L)'
;MCLLHDQVRIICFDEYEHLFIQIYSRLRAAFTALPLLPSLYGYLLRNYFVFISVGLKLKELVERLQIAYRLTANGKFQEDAEKFRSILLFVLLFIVESR
;
A
#
# COMPACT_ATOMS: atom_id res chain seq x y z
N MET A 1 3.80 -10.40 8.61
CA MET A 1 4.65 -9.86 9.71
C MET A 1 6.03 -10.51 9.74
N CYS A 2 6.15 -11.84 9.67
CA CYS A 2 7.44 -12.54 9.68
C CYS A 2 8.44 -12.02 8.61
N LEU A 3 8.02 -11.84 7.35
CA LEU A 3 8.90 -11.33 6.30
C LEU A 3 9.44 -9.91 6.57
N LEU A 4 8.61 -9.01 7.10
CA LEU A 4 9.01 -7.63 7.41
C LEU A 4 9.97 -7.58 8.61
N HIS A 5 9.75 -8.46 9.58
CA HIS A 5 10.66 -8.64 10.70
C HIS A 5 12.00 -9.24 10.25
N ASP A 6 11.99 -10.24 9.37
CA ASP A 6 13.23 -10.94 8.99
C ASP A 6 14.05 -10.18 7.95
N GLN A 7 13.41 -9.43 7.05
CA GLN A 7 14.09 -8.68 5.98
C GLN A 7 14.49 -7.26 6.40
N VAL A 8 13.65 -6.59 7.18
CA VAL A 8 13.79 -5.15 7.50
C VAL A 8 13.88 -4.91 9.01
N ARG A 9 13.70 -5.95 9.84
CA ARG A 9 13.79 -5.88 11.30
C ARG A 9 12.81 -4.90 11.93
N ILE A 10 11.59 -4.86 11.38
CA ILE A 10 10.48 -4.11 11.95
C ILE A 10 9.94 -4.87 13.17
N ILE A 11 9.97 -4.22 14.34
CA ILE A 11 9.54 -4.79 15.62
C ILE A 11 8.16 -4.23 16.02
N CYS A 12 7.86 -2.99 15.62
CA CYS A 12 6.61 -2.30 15.91
C CYS A 12 5.77 -2.16 14.63
N PHE A 13 4.54 -2.66 14.65
CA PHE A 13 3.65 -2.72 13.47
C PHE A 13 2.48 -1.73 13.53
N ASP A 14 2.31 -0.96 14.61
CA ASP A 14 1.18 -0.04 14.80
C ASP A 14 1.03 0.95 13.64
N GLU A 15 2.14 1.44 13.10
CA GLU A 15 2.16 2.41 12.00
C GLU A 15 1.77 1.82 10.65
N TYR A 16 1.75 0.49 10.54
CA TYR A 16 1.34 -0.22 9.34
C TYR A 16 -0.12 -0.67 9.38
N GLU A 17 -0.82 -0.55 10.51
CA GLU A 17 -2.18 -1.09 10.66
C GLU A 17 -3.13 -0.52 9.59
N HIS A 18 -3.18 0.81 9.46
CA HIS A 18 -3.99 1.50 8.46
C HIS A 18 -3.62 1.07 7.03
N LEU A 19 -2.33 0.88 6.75
CA LEU A 19 -1.85 0.45 5.44
C LEU A 19 -2.27 -0.98 5.13
N PHE A 20 -2.14 -1.90 6.09
CA PHE A 20 -2.55 -3.28 5.89
C PHE A 20 -4.04 -3.44 5.71
N ILE A 21 -4.86 -2.72 6.47
CA ILE A 21 -6.32 -2.73 6.32
C ILE A 21 -6.72 -2.18 4.94
N GLN A 22 -6.11 -1.07 4.50
CA GLN A 22 -6.39 -0.46 3.21
C GLN A 22 -5.96 -1.35 2.03
N ILE A 23 -4.81 -2.02 2.15
CA ILE A 23 -4.36 -2.98 1.15
C ILE A 23 -5.32 -4.17 1.12
N TYR A 24 -5.62 -4.75 2.29
CA TYR A 24 -6.49 -5.91 2.43
C TYR A 24 -7.90 -5.69 1.85
N SER A 25 -8.49 -4.51 2.08
CA SER A 25 -9.81 -4.17 1.55
C SER A 25 -9.82 -4.08 0.01
N ARG A 26 -8.68 -3.77 -0.62
CA ARG A 26 -8.55 -3.66 -2.07
C ARG A 26 -8.32 -4.99 -2.77
N LEU A 27 -7.91 -6.05 -2.07
CA LEU A 27 -7.52 -7.33 -2.68
C LEU A 27 -8.71 -8.12 -3.25
N ARG A 28 -9.92 -7.88 -2.73
CA ARG A 28 -11.12 -8.68 -3.03
C ARG A 28 -12.25 -7.82 -3.56
N ALA A 29 -12.85 -8.26 -4.65
CA ALA A 29 -14.11 -7.73 -5.14
C ALA A 29 -15.25 -8.68 -4.73
N ALA A 30 -16.32 -8.15 -4.13
CA ALA A 30 -17.52 -8.91 -3.83
C ALA A 30 -18.52 -8.76 -4.97
N PHE A 31 -19.12 -9.86 -5.44
CA PHE A 31 -20.17 -9.84 -6.44
C PHE A 31 -21.30 -10.80 -6.06
N THR A 32 -22.53 -10.40 -6.35
CA THR A 32 -23.73 -11.20 -6.11
C THR A 32 -24.10 -11.92 -7.40
N ALA A 33 -24.02 -13.25 -7.40
CA ALA A 33 -24.42 -14.03 -8.56
C ALA A 33 -25.95 -14.17 -8.66
N LEU A 34 -26.62 -14.48 -7.54
CA LEU A 34 -28.07 -14.61 -7.45
C LEU A 34 -28.62 -13.74 -6.31
N PRO A 35 -29.85 -13.21 -6.45
CA PRO A 35 -30.53 -12.52 -5.36
C PRO A 35 -30.78 -13.49 -4.19
N LEU A 36 -30.69 -12.98 -2.96
CA LEU A 36 -30.86 -13.74 -1.70
C LEU A 36 -29.74 -14.74 -1.33
N LEU A 37 -28.65 -14.85 -2.10
CA LEU A 37 -27.49 -15.68 -1.73
C LEU A 37 -26.33 -14.83 -1.18
N PRO A 38 -25.45 -15.40 -0.34
CA PRO A 38 -24.22 -14.74 0.08
C PRO A 38 -23.34 -14.32 -1.10
N SER A 39 -22.73 -13.14 -1.01
CA SER A 39 -21.83 -12.62 -2.04
C SER A 39 -20.61 -13.50 -2.23
N LEU A 40 -20.23 -13.71 -3.49
CA LEU A 40 -18.98 -14.37 -3.87
C LEU A 40 -17.84 -13.35 -3.87
N TYR A 41 -16.62 -13.83 -3.62
CA TYR A 41 -15.41 -13.00 -3.65
C TYR A 41 -14.51 -13.40 -4.81
N GLY A 42 -14.12 -12.41 -5.62
CA GLY A 42 -13.08 -12.53 -6.63
C GLY A 42 -11.79 -11.86 -6.14
N TYR A 43 -10.65 -12.53 -6.35
CA TYR A 43 -9.33 -11.98 -6.03
C TYR A 43 -8.76 -11.26 -7.25
N LEU A 44 -8.32 -10.01 -7.08
CA LEU A 44 -7.76 -9.20 -8.15
C LEU A 44 -6.28 -9.55 -8.33
N LEU A 45 -5.97 -10.49 -9.23
CA LEU A 45 -4.59 -10.93 -9.51
C LEU A 45 -3.98 -10.09 -10.65
N ARG A 46 -2.73 -9.65 -10.49
CA ARG A 46 -1.93 -8.88 -11.47
C ARG A 46 -1.51 -9.74 -12.66
N ASN A 47 -1.22 -11.01 -12.39
CA ASN A 47 -0.93 -12.02 -13.40
C ASN A 47 -1.76 -13.26 -13.04
N TYR A 48 -2.21 -14.00 -14.05
CA TYR A 48 -3.19 -15.10 -13.95
C TYR A 48 -2.82 -16.24 -12.98
N PHE A 49 -1.63 -16.20 -12.34
CA PHE A 49 -1.13 -17.31 -11.54
C PHE A 49 -0.56 -17.02 -10.15
N VAL A 50 -0.14 -15.81 -9.73
CA VAL A 50 0.58 -15.74 -8.42
C VAL A 50 0.52 -14.43 -7.62
N PHE A 51 0.33 -13.26 -8.25
CA PHE A 51 0.51 -11.99 -7.53
C PHE A 51 -0.78 -11.19 -7.46
N ILE A 52 -1.15 -10.76 -6.26
CA ILE A 52 -2.29 -9.84 -6.07
C ILE A 52 -1.90 -8.48 -6.65
N SER A 53 -2.85 -7.84 -7.34
CA SER A 53 -2.67 -6.51 -7.95
C SER A 53 -2.43 -5.47 -6.85
N VAL A 54 -1.17 -5.11 -6.65
CA VAL A 54 -0.79 -4.00 -5.79
C VAL A 54 -1.21 -2.72 -6.50
N GLY A 55 -2.31 -2.13 -6.05
CA GLY A 55 -2.89 -0.92 -6.63
C GLY A 55 -2.10 0.36 -6.34
N LEU A 56 -0.80 0.28 -6.08
CA LEU A 56 0.10 1.41 -5.88
C LEU A 56 1.23 1.28 -6.90
N LYS A 57 1.31 2.25 -7.82
CA LYS A 57 2.36 2.30 -8.85
C LYS A 57 3.49 3.20 -8.39
N LEU A 58 4.72 2.93 -8.86
CA LEU A 58 5.89 3.76 -8.53
C LEU A 58 5.67 5.25 -8.87
N LYS A 59 4.91 5.52 -9.94
CA LYS A 59 4.53 6.87 -10.36
C LYS A 59 3.79 7.64 -9.27
N GLU A 60 2.86 6.99 -8.56
CA GLU A 60 2.10 7.63 -7.48
C GLU A 60 3.00 7.97 -6.28
N LEU A 61 4.05 7.19 -6.05
CA LEU A 61 5.03 7.47 -4.99
C LEU A 61 5.87 8.71 -5.36
N VAL A 62 6.30 8.81 -6.62
CA VAL A 62 7.06 9.97 -7.12
C VAL A 62 6.23 11.25 -7.05
N GLU A 63 4.94 11.19 -7.38
CA GLU A 63 4.03 12.33 -7.23
C GLU A 63 3.87 12.76 -5.76
N ARG A 64 3.73 11.80 -4.82
CA ARG A 64 3.68 12.11 -3.38
C ARG A 64 4.97 12.73 -2.87
N LEU A 65 6.12 12.33 -3.40
CA LEU A 65 7.42 12.92 -3.08
C LEU A 65 7.48 14.38 -3.52
N GLN A 66 6.97 14.70 -4.72
CA GLN A 66 6.89 16.09 -5.19
C GLN A 66 6.01 16.97 -4.30
N ILE A 67 4.91 16.42 -3.76
CA ILE A 67 4.04 17.13 -2.83
C ILE A 67 4.77 17.42 -1.51
N ALA A 68 5.50 16.45 -0.97
CA ALA A 68 6.31 16.64 0.23
C ALA A 68 7.39 17.71 0.03
N TYR A 69 8.07 17.74 -1.12
CA TYR A 69 9.04 18.82 -1.41
C TYR A 69 8.41 20.22 -1.43
N ARG A 70 7.18 20.36 -1.93
CA ARG A 70 6.46 21.65 -1.95
C ARG A 70 6.08 22.10 -0.54
N LEU A 71 5.65 21.18 0.31
CA LEU A 71 5.30 21.46 1.70
C LEU A 71 6.56 21.88 2.51
N THR A 72 7.72 21.28 2.21
CA THR A 72 9.02 21.65 2.81
C THR A 72 9.45 23.04 2.38
N ALA A 73 9.25 23.39 1.12
CA ALA A 73 9.51 24.73 0.60
C ALA A 73 8.60 25.81 1.24
N ASN A 74 7.40 25.42 1.67
CA ASN A 74 6.43 26.29 2.36
C ASN A 74 6.63 26.35 3.89
N GLY A 75 7.62 25.64 4.44
CA GLY A 75 7.95 25.64 5.87
C GLY A 75 7.03 24.78 6.76
N LYS A 76 6.23 23.86 6.17
CA LYS A 76 5.28 23.00 6.91
C LYS A 76 5.90 21.67 7.34
N PHE A 77 6.99 21.74 8.12
CA PHE A 77 7.83 20.58 8.43
C PHE A 77 7.12 19.42 9.15
N GLN A 78 6.05 19.68 9.93
CA GLN A 78 5.30 18.60 10.58
C GLN A 78 4.48 17.78 9.56
N GLU A 79 3.76 18.45 8.65
CA GLU A 79 3.01 17.78 7.59
C GLU A 79 3.96 17.05 6.61
N ASP A 80 5.15 17.61 6.37
CA ASP A 80 6.19 17.00 5.57
C ASP A 80 6.70 15.68 6.15
N ALA A 81 7.07 15.70 7.43
CA ALA A 81 7.63 14.54 8.11
C ALA A 81 6.67 13.35 8.08
N GLU A 82 5.38 13.61 8.31
CA GLU A 82 4.32 12.60 8.18
C GLU A 82 4.21 12.06 6.75
N LYS A 83 4.31 12.93 5.74
CA LYS A 83 4.27 12.51 4.33
C LYS A 83 5.48 11.67 3.94
N PHE A 84 6.68 12.08 4.33
CA PHE A 84 7.90 11.30 4.09
C PHE A 84 7.87 9.96 4.81
N ARG A 85 7.38 9.92 6.05
CA ARG A 85 7.18 8.67 6.79
C ARG A 85 6.22 7.74 6.04
N SER A 86 5.08 8.27 5.58
CA SER A 86 4.13 7.47 4.79
C SER A 86 4.77 6.90 3.52
N ILE A 87 5.57 7.70 2.79
CA ILE A 87 6.28 7.27 1.58
C ILE A 87 7.26 6.14 1.91
N LEU A 88 8.02 6.25 3.01
CA LEU A 88 8.97 5.23 3.43
C LEU A 88 8.30 3.89 3.75
N LEU A 89 7.16 3.91 4.45
CA LEU A 89 6.37 2.70 4.74
C LEU A 89 5.85 2.05 3.45
N PHE A 90 5.45 2.84 2.45
CA PHE A 90 5.00 2.33 1.15
C PHE A 90 6.12 1.67 0.33
N VAL A 91 7.35 2.19 0.40
CA VAL A 91 8.51 1.61 -0.30
C VAL A 91 8.76 0.16 0.15
N LEU A 92 8.60 -0.11 1.44
CA LEU A 92 8.82 -1.45 2.03
C LEU A 92 7.77 -2.49 1.57
N LEU A 93 6.63 -2.02 1.07
CA LEU A 93 5.53 -2.85 0.60
C LEU A 93 5.46 -2.91 -0.94
N PHE A 94 6.42 -2.28 -1.63
CA PHE A 94 6.41 -2.15 -3.08
C PHE A 94 6.99 -3.38 -3.77
N ILE A 95 6.34 -3.83 -4.85
CA ILE A 95 6.84 -4.91 -5.71
C ILE A 95 7.41 -4.28 -6.97
N VAL A 96 8.74 -4.32 -7.12
CA VAL A 96 9.46 -3.82 -8.29
C VAL A 96 9.61 -4.93 -9.33
N GLU A 97 9.32 -4.65 -10.60
CA GLU A 97 9.44 -5.62 -11.72
C GLU A 97 10.83 -5.66 -12.37
N SER A 98 11.69 -4.64 -12.21
CA SER A 98 13.03 -4.61 -12.80
C SER A 98 14.11 -4.10 -11.84
N ARG A 99 15.37 -4.53 -12.06
CA ARG A 99 16.56 -3.99 -11.39
C ARG A 99 16.88 -2.57 -11.83
#